data_AF-A0A9D1NP50-F1
#
_entry.id   AF-A0A9D1NP50-F1
#
_cell.length_a   1.000
_cell.length_b   1.000
_cell.length_c   1.000
_cell.angle_alpha   90.00
_cell.angle_beta   90.00
_cell.angle_gamma   90.00
#
_symmetry.space_group_name_H-M   'P 1'
#
loop_
_entity.id
_entity.type
_entity.pdbx_description
1 polymer ?
#
loop_
_entity_poly.entity_id
_entity_poly.type
_entity_poly.pdbx_seq_one_letter_code
_entity_poly.pdbx_strand_id
1 'polypeptide(L)'
;MRLTPLLIVPACALAGCATFCPVELPADTYAIVASKAVMDDPEWKAAAVDVLAAKHPGAQVLVWEANPNEVKAELAKSQPSFTAFVVKPTQAGVSMTIALSNLCRALDDDPYVDTFWGVITGYDAEAARALSAAGPIAIERALDCAGCDLTAFDKAWRYTEDHRGTMNFWERGVTDTVQDIPCDTDNTQGVLERLQKDNIQFMTTSGHATQRDWQMGYSGPNMAMVHKDGRLISVDTKKQRHAAGSAEPKVYFGTGNCLIGDVDKPDCMVLSWLKDGGARQFMGYTITTWFGAQGWGTQGLFVDTAGLTTANEAFHFTNTGIVEKIRSYGIPDMMDFRFTEIKASGNFPVTPGMQRWAVGLAKSGKTQEAVAKALQERVGHLHDRDVVCFYGDPALDARIADGRWEVDPPHVDGAGALVLTLHAEDGVRDGTVWVRLPGSWAYAPAVLQAPEALGKPDLTLDNMIRFPNAKPVAGETYRVRIPGAVRKGS
;
A
#
# COMPACT_ATOMS: atom_id res chain seq x y z
N MET A 1 45.09 -58.87 44.38
CA MET A 1 44.89 -59.69 43.18
C MET A 1 44.66 -58.72 42.01
N ARG A 2 45.68 -58.60 41.14
CA ARG A 2 45.79 -57.86 39.86
C ARG A 2 44.99 -56.55 39.68
N LEU A 3 45.68 -55.43 39.86
CA LEU A 3 45.42 -54.13 39.23
C LEU A 3 46.00 -54.16 37.80
N THR A 4 45.21 -53.74 36.81
CA THR A 4 45.65 -53.43 35.43
C THR A 4 45.11 -52.03 35.08
N PRO A 5 45.90 -51.14 34.45
CA PRO A 5 45.62 -49.70 34.40
C PRO A 5 44.77 -49.32 33.18
N LEU A 6 43.89 -48.31 33.32
CA LEU A 6 43.24 -47.67 32.19
C LEU A 6 44.00 -46.39 31.83
N LEU A 7 44.42 -46.31 30.57
CA LEU A 7 45.18 -45.22 29.96
C LEU A 7 44.44 -43.87 30.04
N ILE A 8 45.22 -42.84 30.34
CA ILE A 8 44.92 -41.43 30.08
C ILE A 8 45.20 -41.17 28.59
N VAL A 9 44.23 -40.59 27.87
CA VAL A 9 44.44 -39.90 26.60
C VAL A 9 44.01 -38.44 26.79
N PRO A 10 44.86 -37.45 26.50
CA PRO A 10 44.54 -36.05 26.74
C PRO A 10 43.58 -35.53 25.67
N ALA A 11 42.54 -34.81 26.10
CA ALA A 11 41.66 -34.05 25.21
C ALA A 11 42.45 -32.88 24.60
N CYS A 12 42.71 -32.95 23.30
CA CYS A 12 43.23 -31.84 22.52
C CYS A 12 42.23 -30.67 22.54
N ALA A 13 42.71 -29.51 22.95
CA ALA A 13 42.07 -28.23 22.72
C ALA A 13 42.01 -27.93 21.22
N LEU A 14 40.81 -27.74 20.69
CA LEU A 14 40.59 -26.99 19.46
C LEU A 14 39.90 -25.68 19.83
N ALA A 15 40.74 -24.66 20.03
CA ALA A 15 40.35 -23.26 20.03
C ALA A 15 39.94 -22.87 18.60
N GLY A 16 38.86 -22.10 18.49
CA GLY A 16 38.45 -21.49 17.21
C GLY A 16 36.95 -21.41 16.95
N CYS A 17 36.10 -21.24 17.96
CA CYS A 17 34.77 -20.67 17.68
C CYS A 17 34.96 -19.18 17.39
N ALA A 18 35.12 -18.84 16.11
CA ALA A 18 34.85 -17.49 15.66
C ALA A 18 33.40 -17.18 16.04
N THR A 19 33.22 -16.33 17.04
CA THR A 19 31.94 -15.69 17.31
C THR A 19 31.60 -14.88 16.06
N PHE A 20 30.79 -15.45 15.17
CA PHE A 20 30.06 -14.67 14.17
C PHE A 20 29.20 -13.70 14.97
N CYS A 21 29.64 -12.45 15.10
CA CYS A 21 28.70 -11.37 15.34
C CYS A 21 27.88 -11.30 14.05
N PRO A 22 26.57 -11.64 14.07
CA PRO A 22 25.74 -11.29 12.94
C PRO A 22 25.90 -9.78 12.75
N VAL A 23 26.19 -9.36 11.51
CA VAL A 23 26.07 -7.95 11.14
C VAL A 23 24.59 -7.64 11.33
N GLU A 24 24.25 -6.97 12.44
CA GLU A 24 22.88 -6.60 12.75
C GLU A 24 22.40 -5.69 11.64
N LEU A 25 21.46 -6.18 10.84
CA LEU A 25 20.87 -5.35 9.83
C LEU A 25 20.17 -4.19 10.53
N PRO A 26 20.41 -2.97 10.08
CA PRO A 26 19.88 -1.83 10.76
C PRO A 26 18.38 -1.69 10.53
N ALA A 27 17.68 -1.27 11.58
CA ALA A 27 16.26 -1.00 11.54
C ALA A 27 15.92 0.07 10.49
N ASP A 28 14.75 -0.09 9.87
CA ASP A 28 14.13 0.95 9.07
C ASP A 28 13.99 2.24 9.89
N THR A 29 14.30 3.37 9.27
CA THR A 29 14.16 4.68 9.89
C THR A 29 12.74 5.21 9.72
N TYR A 30 12.29 6.02 10.69
CA TYR A 30 10.92 6.52 10.73
C TYR A 30 10.90 8.02 11.00
N ALA A 31 10.06 8.76 10.28
CA ALA A 31 9.81 10.18 10.52
C ALA A 31 8.33 10.42 10.85
N ILE A 32 8.07 11.24 11.85
CA ILE A 32 6.75 11.73 12.24
C ILE A 32 6.70 13.21 11.88
N VAL A 33 5.97 13.55 10.82
CA VAL A 33 5.84 14.92 10.33
C VAL A 33 4.48 15.46 10.76
N ALA A 34 4.45 16.28 11.80
CA ALA A 34 3.23 16.81 12.39
C ALA A 34 2.99 18.27 12.02
N SER A 35 1.74 18.65 11.79
CA SER A 35 1.40 20.07 11.70
C SER A 35 1.50 20.76 13.06
N LYS A 36 1.76 22.07 13.08
CA LYS A 36 1.69 22.90 14.29
C LYS A 36 0.32 22.80 14.98
N ALA A 37 -0.77 22.71 14.21
CA ALA A 37 -2.12 22.54 14.74
C ALA A 37 -2.32 21.20 15.50
N VAL A 38 -1.57 20.16 15.14
CA VAL A 38 -1.53 18.91 15.92
C VAL A 38 -0.69 19.08 17.17
N MET A 39 0.46 19.73 17.08
CA MET A 39 1.37 19.91 18.21
C MET A 39 0.82 20.83 19.29
N ASP A 40 0.04 21.85 18.89
CA ASP A 40 -0.62 22.81 19.79
C ASP A 40 -1.89 22.23 20.45
N ASP A 41 -2.36 21.06 20.01
CA ASP A 41 -3.47 20.33 20.61
C ASP A 41 -2.94 19.14 21.43
N PRO A 42 -2.94 19.22 22.78
CA PRO A 42 -2.38 18.17 23.61
C PRO A 42 -3.04 16.80 23.43
N GLU A 43 -4.36 16.77 23.16
CA GLU A 43 -5.09 15.52 22.97
C GLU A 43 -4.65 14.84 21.66
N TRP A 44 -4.51 15.62 20.59
CA TRP A 44 -4.10 15.09 19.29
C TRP A 44 -2.64 14.69 19.24
N LYS A 45 -1.76 15.52 19.82
CA LYS A 45 -0.34 15.17 19.97
C LYS A 45 -0.17 13.86 20.75
N ALA A 46 -0.86 13.72 21.88
CA ALA A 46 -0.81 12.51 22.70
C ALA A 46 -1.47 11.29 22.01
N ALA A 47 -2.44 11.52 21.13
CA ALA A 47 -3.11 10.46 20.38
C ALA A 47 -2.27 9.89 19.24
N ALA A 48 -1.55 10.76 18.53
CA ALA A 48 -0.85 10.36 17.32
C ALA A 48 0.67 10.44 17.46
N VAL A 49 1.22 11.64 17.66
CA VAL A 49 2.67 11.87 17.66
C VAL A 49 3.36 11.06 18.76
N ASP A 50 2.85 11.12 19.99
CA ASP A 50 3.49 10.43 21.13
C ASP A 50 3.34 8.90 21.03
N VAL A 51 2.21 8.42 20.51
CA VAL A 51 1.97 6.99 20.27
C VAL A 51 2.92 6.46 19.20
N LEU A 52 3.07 7.16 18.07
CA LEU A 52 3.99 6.76 17.01
C LEU A 52 5.44 6.82 17.48
N ALA A 53 5.83 7.86 18.23
CA ALA A 53 7.19 7.98 18.76
C ALA A 53 7.53 6.87 19.76
N ALA A 54 6.54 6.41 20.55
CA ALA A 54 6.71 5.26 21.44
C ALA A 54 6.77 3.93 20.67
N LYS A 55 5.95 3.78 19.62
CA LYS A 55 5.89 2.58 18.77
C LYS A 55 7.15 2.42 17.91
N HIS A 56 7.73 3.53 17.46
CA HIS A 56 8.90 3.59 16.58
C HIS A 56 10.06 4.31 17.28
N PRO A 57 10.80 3.64 18.20
CA PRO A 57 11.91 4.26 18.91
C PRO A 57 12.98 4.81 17.95
N GLY A 58 13.41 6.05 18.19
CA GLY A 58 14.37 6.74 17.32
C GLY A 58 13.72 7.49 16.15
N ALA A 59 12.38 7.50 16.05
CA ALA A 59 11.69 8.29 15.05
C ALA A 59 12.01 9.79 15.16
N GLN A 60 12.29 10.42 14.02
CA GLN A 60 12.51 11.87 13.94
C GLN A 60 11.15 12.58 13.94
N VAL A 61 10.92 13.49 14.89
CA VAL A 61 9.72 14.34 14.89
C VAL A 61 10.03 15.67 14.22
N LEU A 62 9.33 15.97 13.13
CA LEU A 62 9.43 17.22 12.37
C LEU A 62 8.10 17.96 12.42
N VAL A 63 8.15 19.29 12.48
CA VAL A 63 6.95 20.14 12.60
C VAL A 63 6.93 21.17 11.48
N TRP A 64 5.77 21.34 10.85
CA TRP A 64 5.51 22.40 9.88
C TRP A 64 4.33 23.27 10.33
N GLU A 65 4.30 24.53 9.90
CA GLU A 65 3.23 25.46 10.29
C GLU A 65 2.22 25.69 9.15
N ALA A 66 2.68 26.11 7.97
CA ALA A 66 1.80 26.44 6.86
C ALA A 66 1.76 25.34 5.78
N ASN A 67 2.89 24.70 5.48
CA ASN A 67 3.01 23.72 4.41
C ASN A 67 4.01 22.60 4.76
N PRO A 68 3.69 21.31 4.52
CA PRO A 68 4.64 20.22 4.71
C PRO A 68 5.98 20.37 3.96
N ASN A 69 6.04 21.17 2.87
CA ASN A 69 7.32 21.46 2.19
C ASN A 69 8.35 22.18 3.09
N GLU A 70 7.95 22.79 4.21
CA GLU A 70 8.87 23.41 5.17
C GLU A 70 9.88 22.41 5.75
N VAL A 71 9.50 21.14 5.88
CA VAL A 71 10.37 20.08 6.42
C VAL A 71 11.17 19.34 5.34
N LYS A 72 11.05 19.75 4.08
CA LYS A 72 11.70 19.08 2.93
C LYS A 72 13.20 18.91 3.12
N ALA A 73 13.90 19.95 3.56
CA ALA A 73 15.36 19.90 3.68
C ALA A 73 15.82 18.88 4.74
N GLU A 74 15.07 18.76 5.85
CA GLU A 74 15.38 17.77 6.89
C GLU A 74 15.03 16.35 6.45
N LEU A 75 13.90 16.14 5.77
CA LEU A 75 13.54 14.84 5.19
C LEU A 75 14.53 14.39 4.11
N ALA A 76 14.94 15.30 3.22
CA ALA A 76 15.96 15.03 2.19
C ALA A 76 17.31 14.65 2.79
N LYS A 77 17.62 15.17 3.98
CA LYS A 77 18.84 14.85 4.72
C LYS A 77 18.73 13.52 5.47
N SER A 78 17.58 13.22 6.08
CA SER A 78 17.41 12.01 6.90
C SER A 78 16.99 10.77 6.12
N GLN A 79 16.40 10.94 4.92
CA GLN A 79 15.96 9.87 4.02
C GLN A 79 15.26 8.71 4.76
N PRO A 80 14.15 8.99 5.47
CA PRO A 80 13.50 8.00 6.30
C PRO A 80 12.86 6.88 5.46
N SER A 81 13.02 5.62 5.85
CA SER A 81 12.29 4.51 5.19
C SER A 81 10.78 4.78 5.21
N PHE A 82 10.26 5.24 6.35
CA PHE A 82 8.83 5.51 6.53
C PHE A 82 8.58 6.94 7.01
N THR A 83 7.52 7.57 6.50
CA THR A 83 7.08 8.91 6.95
C THR A 83 5.58 8.94 7.23
N ALA A 84 5.21 9.13 8.50
CA ALA A 84 3.83 9.41 8.89
C ALA A 84 3.57 10.92 8.96
N PHE A 85 2.62 11.38 8.15
CA PHE A 85 2.15 12.76 8.17
C PHE A 85 0.94 12.90 9.10
N VAL A 86 1.13 13.54 10.25
CA VAL A 86 0.10 13.70 11.28
C VAL A 86 -0.59 15.05 11.13
N VAL A 87 -1.88 15.03 10.80
CA VAL A 87 -2.66 16.24 10.51
C VAL A 87 -4.01 16.22 11.21
N LYS A 88 -4.61 17.40 11.40
CA LYS A 88 -6.03 17.51 11.78
C LYS A 88 -6.92 17.15 10.58
N PRO A 89 -8.16 16.69 10.77
CA PRO A 89 -9.08 16.40 9.66
C PRO A 89 -9.31 17.62 8.76
N THR A 90 -9.29 18.84 9.31
CA THR A 90 -9.44 20.09 8.56
C THR A 90 -8.25 20.42 7.65
N GLN A 91 -7.13 19.71 7.78
CA GLN A 91 -5.93 19.88 6.96
C GLN A 91 -5.72 18.69 5.99
N ALA A 92 -6.55 17.64 6.05
CA ALA A 92 -6.47 16.50 5.16
C ALA A 92 -7.17 16.79 3.81
N GLY A 93 -7.40 15.75 3.00
CA GLY A 93 -8.08 15.85 1.71
C GLY A 93 -7.15 16.19 0.54
N VAL A 94 -7.74 16.52 -0.61
CA VAL A 94 -7.05 16.57 -1.91
C VAL A 94 -5.74 17.39 -1.91
N SER A 95 -5.79 18.61 -1.36
CA SER A 95 -4.63 19.52 -1.40
C SER A 95 -3.46 18.97 -0.61
N MET A 96 -3.73 18.34 0.54
CA MET A 96 -2.70 17.68 1.34
C MET A 96 -2.16 16.46 0.60
N THR A 97 -3.00 15.58 0.06
CA THR A 97 -2.57 14.41 -0.71
C THR A 97 -1.62 14.77 -1.85
N ILE A 98 -1.95 15.80 -2.64
CA ILE A 98 -1.09 16.29 -3.72
C ILE A 98 0.21 16.89 -3.18
N ALA A 99 0.15 17.68 -2.10
CA ALA A 99 1.33 18.26 -1.49
C ALA A 99 2.30 17.18 -0.99
N LEU A 100 1.79 16.14 -0.35
CA LEU A 100 2.56 15.00 0.15
C LEU A 100 3.14 14.17 -1.00
N SER A 101 2.36 13.84 -2.03
CA SER A 101 2.88 13.13 -3.21
C SER A 101 4.03 13.90 -3.87
N ASN A 102 3.90 15.22 -3.98
CA ASN A 102 4.95 16.07 -4.57
C ASN A 102 6.19 16.18 -3.68
N LEU A 103 6.01 16.27 -2.36
CA LEU A 103 7.10 16.33 -1.39
C LEU A 103 7.91 15.03 -1.40
N CYS A 104 7.21 13.89 -1.33
CA CYS A 104 7.83 12.58 -1.27
C CYS A 104 8.48 12.12 -2.57
N ARG A 105 8.35 12.86 -3.70
CA ARG A 105 9.06 12.61 -4.97
C ARG A 105 10.13 13.67 -5.27
N ALA A 106 10.62 14.31 -4.22
CA ALA A 106 11.50 15.47 -4.35
C ALA A 106 12.52 15.54 -3.22
N LEU A 107 12.65 14.48 -2.40
CA LEU A 107 13.64 14.42 -1.33
C LEU A 107 15.03 14.10 -1.90
N ASP A 108 15.12 13.49 -3.08
CA ASP A 108 16.35 13.44 -3.87
C ASP A 108 16.17 13.88 -5.34
N ASP A 109 17.16 13.59 -6.18
CA ASP A 109 17.24 14.02 -7.58
C ASP A 109 16.47 13.10 -8.54
N ASP A 110 16.11 11.90 -8.10
CA ASP A 110 15.37 10.94 -8.91
C ASP A 110 13.85 11.20 -8.81
N PRO A 111 13.05 10.66 -9.74
CA PRO A 111 11.63 11.00 -9.80
C PRO A 111 10.72 10.13 -8.93
N TYR A 112 11.26 9.09 -8.30
CA TYR A 112 10.50 8.09 -7.58
C TYR A 112 10.10 8.60 -6.20
N VAL A 113 9.26 7.84 -5.51
CA VAL A 113 8.84 8.21 -4.16
C VAL A 113 9.94 7.76 -3.19
N ASP A 114 10.44 8.67 -2.39
CA ASP A 114 11.64 8.51 -1.55
C ASP A 114 11.37 7.82 -0.20
N THR A 115 10.09 7.74 0.21
CA THR A 115 9.69 7.20 1.51
C THR A 115 8.32 6.51 1.43
N PHE A 116 8.15 5.43 2.19
CA PHE A 116 6.85 4.81 2.41
C PHE A 116 6.01 5.73 3.30
N TRP A 117 5.04 6.43 2.72
CA TRP A 117 4.28 7.45 3.42
C TRP A 117 2.83 7.07 3.71
N GLY A 118 2.28 7.66 4.77
CA GLY A 118 0.88 7.52 5.16
C GLY A 118 0.40 8.72 5.98
N VAL A 119 -0.90 8.99 5.94
CA VAL A 119 -1.54 10.08 6.67
C VAL A 119 -2.20 9.56 7.95
N ILE A 120 -1.85 10.15 9.08
CA ILE A 120 -2.47 9.90 10.38
C ILE A 120 -3.41 11.07 10.68
N THR A 121 -4.71 10.76 10.70
CA THR A 121 -5.80 11.69 10.99
C THR A 121 -6.99 10.89 11.53
N GLY A 122 -8.10 11.58 11.82
CA GLY A 122 -9.31 10.94 12.33
C GLY A 122 -10.46 11.93 12.40
N TYR A 123 -11.68 11.40 12.56
CA TYR A 123 -12.85 12.23 12.91
C TYR A 123 -12.57 13.03 14.20
N ASP A 124 -11.91 12.36 15.15
CA ASP A 124 -11.46 12.87 16.45
C ASP A 124 -10.06 12.30 16.80
N ALA A 125 -9.53 12.70 17.96
CA ALA A 125 -8.22 12.26 18.42
C ALA A 125 -8.19 10.75 18.71
N GLU A 126 -9.30 10.16 19.16
CA GLU A 126 -9.39 8.73 19.43
C GLU A 126 -9.25 7.90 18.14
N ALA A 127 -9.91 8.32 17.05
CA ALA A 127 -9.73 7.69 15.75
C ALA A 127 -8.27 7.80 15.27
N ALA A 128 -7.61 8.95 15.45
CA ALA A 128 -6.19 9.11 15.12
C ALA A 128 -5.27 8.21 15.98
N ARG A 129 -5.61 8.02 17.27
CA ARG A 129 -4.94 7.07 18.15
C ARG A 129 -5.10 5.64 17.66
N ALA A 130 -6.28 5.25 17.20
CA ALA A 130 -6.53 3.90 16.71
C ALA A 130 -5.66 3.54 15.49
N LEU A 131 -5.39 4.50 14.60
CA LEU A 131 -4.45 4.35 13.49
C LEU A 131 -3.00 4.24 14.00
N SER A 132 -2.62 5.13 14.91
CA SER A 132 -1.25 5.23 15.42
C SER A 132 -0.84 4.02 16.26
N ALA A 133 -1.77 3.47 17.03
CA ALA A 133 -1.57 2.33 17.92
C ALA A 133 -1.83 0.97 17.24
N ALA A 134 -2.21 0.94 15.97
CA ALA A 134 -2.54 -0.30 15.28
C ALA A 134 -1.35 -1.28 15.32
N GLY A 135 -1.61 -2.51 15.75
CA GLY A 135 -0.66 -3.63 15.66
C GLY A 135 -0.78 -4.37 14.33
N PRO A 136 0.16 -5.28 14.02
CA PRO A 136 0.14 -6.07 12.79
C PRO A 136 -1.21 -6.71 12.50
N ILE A 137 -1.58 -6.78 11.21
CA ILE A 137 -2.84 -7.37 10.75
C ILE A 137 -2.50 -8.55 9.83
N ALA A 138 -2.66 -9.77 10.36
CA ALA A 138 -2.68 -10.99 9.56
C ALA A 138 -4.04 -11.10 8.87
N ILE A 139 -4.06 -10.91 7.55
CA ILE A 139 -5.29 -10.89 6.75
C ILE A 139 -5.59 -12.30 6.25
N GLU A 140 -6.63 -12.88 6.81
CA GLU A 140 -7.14 -14.21 6.42
C GLU A 140 -8.47 -14.09 5.66
N ARG A 141 -9.26 -13.07 6.01
CA ARG A 141 -10.65 -12.92 5.56
C ARG A 141 -10.91 -11.63 4.81
N ALA A 142 -11.53 -11.76 3.64
CA ALA A 142 -11.77 -10.64 2.73
C ALA A 142 -13.24 -10.47 2.33
N LEU A 143 -13.66 -9.22 2.21
CA LEU A 143 -14.89 -8.81 1.53
C LEU A 143 -14.55 -8.00 0.28
N ASP A 144 -14.88 -8.54 -0.88
CA ASP A 144 -14.58 -7.96 -2.18
C ASP A 144 -15.84 -7.39 -2.84
N CYS A 145 -15.73 -6.17 -3.34
CA CYS A 145 -16.69 -5.53 -4.22
C CYS A 145 -15.96 -4.82 -5.38
N ALA A 146 -14.74 -5.25 -5.69
CA ALA A 146 -13.90 -4.69 -6.75
C ALA A 146 -13.42 -5.77 -7.75
N GLY A 147 -13.36 -7.04 -7.37
CA GLY A 147 -12.94 -8.12 -8.27
C GLY A 147 -11.48 -8.53 -8.09
N CYS A 148 -11.01 -8.71 -6.85
CA CYS A 148 -9.70 -9.31 -6.58
C CYS A 148 -9.74 -10.85 -6.66
N ASP A 149 -8.60 -11.52 -6.86
CA ASP A 149 -8.58 -12.97 -6.72
C ASP A 149 -8.85 -13.41 -5.28
N LEU A 150 -10.00 -14.06 -5.06
CA LEU A 150 -10.43 -14.53 -3.75
C LEU A 150 -9.55 -15.66 -3.20
N THR A 151 -8.88 -16.42 -4.07
CA THR A 151 -8.05 -17.57 -3.66
C THR A 151 -6.76 -17.18 -2.95
N ALA A 152 -6.45 -15.87 -2.90
CA ALA A 152 -5.36 -15.35 -2.07
C ALA A 152 -5.64 -15.48 -0.57
N PHE A 153 -6.91 -15.53 -0.18
CA PHE A 153 -7.34 -15.48 1.22
C PHE A 153 -7.70 -16.88 1.75
N ASP A 154 -7.74 -17.03 3.07
CA ASP A 154 -8.30 -18.23 3.70
C ASP A 154 -9.81 -18.32 3.44
N LYS A 155 -10.52 -17.20 3.60
CA LYS A 155 -11.96 -17.13 3.32
C LYS A 155 -12.37 -15.78 2.75
N ALA A 156 -13.16 -15.79 1.68
CA ALA A 156 -13.54 -14.56 1.02
C ALA A 156 -14.93 -14.61 0.38
N TRP A 157 -15.56 -13.44 0.34
CA TRP A 157 -16.86 -13.22 -0.29
C TRP A 157 -16.75 -12.09 -1.30
N ARG A 158 -17.40 -12.24 -2.46
CA ARG A 158 -17.57 -11.14 -3.41
C ARG A 158 -19.04 -10.85 -3.68
N TYR A 159 -19.44 -9.62 -3.40
CA TYR A 159 -20.67 -9.06 -3.96
C TYR A 159 -20.32 -8.29 -5.22
N THR A 160 -20.77 -8.79 -6.37
CA THR A 160 -20.43 -8.19 -7.66
C THR A 160 -21.31 -7.00 -8.01
N GLU A 161 -20.79 -6.15 -8.89
CA GLU A 161 -21.44 -4.92 -9.34
C GLU A 161 -22.39 -5.12 -10.53
N ASP A 162 -22.23 -6.23 -11.26
CA ASP A 162 -22.80 -6.47 -12.58
C ASP A 162 -24.07 -7.34 -12.57
N HIS A 163 -24.20 -8.27 -11.62
CA HIS A 163 -25.40 -9.10 -11.44
C HIS A 163 -25.85 -9.25 -9.98
N ARG A 164 -27.10 -9.67 -9.77
CA ARG A 164 -27.76 -9.73 -8.45
C ARG A 164 -28.25 -11.14 -8.14
N GLY A 165 -28.37 -11.44 -6.85
CA GLY A 165 -28.94 -12.71 -6.36
C GLY A 165 -27.91 -13.84 -6.25
N THR A 166 -26.65 -13.57 -6.57
CA THR A 166 -25.52 -14.48 -6.40
C THR A 166 -24.31 -13.72 -5.88
N MET A 167 -23.49 -14.39 -5.08
CA MET A 167 -22.19 -13.92 -4.62
C MET A 167 -21.13 -14.96 -4.91
N ASN A 168 -19.89 -14.54 -5.14
CA ASN A 168 -18.78 -15.49 -5.16
C ASN A 168 -18.34 -15.80 -3.74
N PHE A 169 -17.98 -17.05 -3.49
CA PHE A 169 -17.49 -17.52 -2.20
C PHE A 169 -16.27 -18.41 -2.37
N TRP A 170 -15.32 -18.26 -1.46
CA TRP A 170 -14.11 -19.07 -1.38
C TRP A 170 -13.80 -19.39 0.09
N GLU A 171 -13.43 -20.64 0.35
CA GLU A 171 -12.86 -21.07 1.63
C GLU A 171 -11.80 -22.15 1.38
N ARG A 172 -10.56 -21.85 1.78
CA ARG A 172 -9.39 -22.70 1.56
C ARG A 172 -9.58 -24.06 2.24
N GLY A 173 -9.30 -25.13 1.51
CA GLY A 173 -9.47 -26.50 2.00
C GLY A 173 -10.93 -26.97 2.15
N VAL A 174 -11.91 -26.10 1.87
CA VAL A 174 -13.34 -26.44 1.89
C VAL A 174 -13.93 -26.41 0.48
N THR A 175 -13.62 -25.38 -0.31
CA THR A 175 -14.04 -25.26 -1.71
C THR A 175 -12.86 -25.52 -2.65
N ASP A 176 -13.06 -26.33 -3.69
CA ASP A 176 -12.01 -26.62 -4.69
C ASP A 176 -11.76 -25.43 -5.64
N THR A 177 -12.79 -24.63 -5.88
CA THR A 177 -12.75 -23.40 -6.70
C THR A 177 -13.65 -22.34 -6.09
N VAL A 178 -13.51 -21.10 -6.53
CA VAL A 178 -14.49 -20.04 -6.24
C VAL A 178 -15.88 -20.52 -6.69
N GLN A 179 -16.85 -20.46 -5.79
CA GLN A 179 -18.23 -20.90 -6.00
C GLN A 179 -19.16 -19.71 -6.22
N ASP A 180 -20.14 -19.88 -7.11
CA ASP A 180 -21.30 -18.99 -7.19
C ASP A 180 -22.40 -19.51 -6.28
N ILE A 181 -22.72 -18.76 -5.22
CA ILE A 181 -23.75 -19.14 -4.26
C ILE A 181 -24.89 -18.12 -4.24
N PRO A 182 -26.15 -18.54 -4.02
CA PRO A 182 -27.26 -17.61 -3.91
C PRO A 182 -27.06 -16.60 -2.77
N CYS A 183 -27.47 -15.35 -3.00
CA CYS A 183 -27.57 -14.32 -1.97
C CYS A 183 -28.83 -13.48 -2.17
N ASP A 184 -29.18 -12.65 -1.20
CA ASP A 184 -30.28 -11.71 -1.36
C ASP A 184 -29.96 -10.71 -2.48
N THR A 185 -30.99 -10.23 -3.19
CA THR A 185 -30.78 -9.17 -4.19
C THR A 185 -30.49 -7.81 -3.53
N ASP A 186 -30.91 -7.64 -2.28
CA ASP A 186 -30.47 -6.58 -1.39
C ASP A 186 -29.39 -7.16 -0.46
N ASN A 187 -28.13 -6.85 -0.77
CA ASN A 187 -26.99 -7.43 -0.08
C ASN A 187 -26.72 -6.81 1.30
N THR A 188 -27.56 -5.88 1.78
CA THR A 188 -27.32 -5.13 3.04
C THR A 188 -27.00 -6.05 4.21
N GLN A 189 -27.85 -7.04 4.47
CA GLN A 189 -27.68 -7.92 5.64
C GLN A 189 -26.47 -8.84 5.47
N GLY A 190 -26.22 -9.34 4.26
CA GLY A 190 -25.04 -10.15 3.96
C GLY A 190 -23.74 -9.39 4.21
N VAL A 191 -23.63 -8.16 3.67
CA VAL A 191 -22.49 -7.27 3.88
C VAL A 191 -22.31 -6.92 5.36
N LEU A 192 -23.38 -6.56 6.06
CA LEU A 192 -23.32 -6.25 7.50
C LEU A 192 -22.86 -7.45 8.33
N GLU A 193 -23.34 -8.65 7.99
CA GLU A 193 -22.91 -9.87 8.65
C GLU A 193 -21.41 -10.11 8.48
N ARG A 194 -20.89 -9.97 7.26
CA ARG A 194 -19.45 -10.11 7.01
C ARG A 194 -18.64 -9.06 7.77
N LEU A 195 -19.09 -7.81 7.74
CA LEU A 195 -18.40 -6.68 8.40
C LEU A 195 -18.39 -6.80 9.92
N GLN A 196 -19.48 -7.28 10.53
CA GLN A 196 -19.70 -7.21 11.98
C GLN A 196 -19.46 -8.53 12.72
N LYS A 197 -19.53 -9.67 12.03
CA LYS A 197 -19.48 -10.99 12.66
C LYS A 197 -18.35 -11.87 12.13
N ASP A 198 -18.04 -11.80 10.84
CA ASP A 198 -17.00 -12.66 10.25
C ASP A 198 -15.58 -12.10 10.37
N ASN A 199 -15.38 -11.03 11.15
CA ASN A 199 -14.06 -10.44 11.43
C ASN A 199 -13.20 -10.29 10.17
N ILE A 200 -13.75 -9.67 9.12
CA ILE A 200 -12.98 -9.43 7.89
C ILE A 200 -11.83 -8.46 8.18
N GLN A 201 -10.63 -8.78 7.69
CA GLN A 201 -9.44 -7.93 7.85
C GLN A 201 -9.07 -7.20 6.55
N PHE A 202 -9.65 -7.60 5.42
CA PHE A 202 -9.50 -6.89 4.16
C PHE A 202 -10.86 -6.58 3.54
N MET A 203 -11.02 -5.35 3.09
CA MET A 203 -12.14 -4.92 2.29
C MET A 203 -11.62 -4.22 1.05
N THR A 204 -12.22 -4.50 -0.11
CA THR A 204 -11.96 -3.72 -1.31
C THR A 204 -13.26 -3.40 -2.02
N THR A 205 -13.37 -2.18 -2.54
CA THR A 205 -14.58 -1.72 -3.20
C THR A 205 -14.27 -0.91 -4.46
N SER A 206 -15.15 -1.04 -5.45
CA SER A 206 -15.30 -0.10 -6.54
C SER A 206 -16.73 0.43 -6.59
N GLY A 207 -17.09 1.13 -7.66
CA GLY A 207 -18.45 1.62 -7.86
C GLY A 207 -18.64 3.08 -7.49
N HIS A 208 -19.90 3.53 -7.53
CA HIS A 208 -20.22 4.93 -7.27
C HIS A 208 -19.94 5.30 -5.81
N ALA A 209 -19.18 6.38 -5.63
CA ALA A 209 -18.92 6.95 -4.33
C ALA A 209 -18.78 8.47 -4.41
N THR A 210 -19.04 9.09 -3.27
CA THR A 210 -18.78 10.49 -2.99
C THR A 210 -18.06 10.59 -1.63
N GLN A 211 -17.76 11.80 -1.17
CA GLN A 211 -17.35 12.00 0.23
C GLN A 211 -18.44 11.59 1.24
N ARG A 212 -19.68 11.34 0.78
CA ARG A 212 -20.87 11.11 1.61
C ARG A 212 -21.37 9.69 1.64
N ASP A 213 -21.14 8.95 0.56
CA ASP A 213 -21.70 7.63 0.38
C ASP A 213 -20.86 6.77 -0.55
N TRP A 214 -21.00 5.46 -0.39
CA TRP A 214 -20.60 4.45 -1.36
C TRP A 214 -21.82 3.60 -1.70
N GLN A 215 -22.09 3.38 -2.97
CA GLN A 215 -23.19 2.57 -3.46
C GLN A 215 -22.64 1.32 -4.12
N MET A 216 -23.13 0.17 -3.68
CA MET A 216 -22.65 -1.10 -4.20
C MET A 216 -23.30 -1.43 -5.54
N GLY A 217 -22.51 -1.53 -6.60
CA GLY A 217 -22.97 -1.99 -7.92
C GLY A 217 -23.63 -0.95 -8.82
N TYR A 218 -23.60 -1.25 -10.13
CA TYR A 218 -24.18 -0.41 -11.18
C TYR A 218 -25.52 -0.95 -11.69
N SER A 219 -25.79 -2.24 -11.49
CA SER A 219 -26.98 -2.92 -12.01
C SER A 219 -28.19 -2.81 -11.08
N GLY A 220 -28.76 -1.60 -10.97
CA GLY A 220 -30.04 -1.34 -10.28
C GLY A 220 -29.92 -1.03 -8.78
N PRO A 221 -31.05 -0.92 -8.05
CA PRO A 221 -31.04 -0.53 -6.64
C PRO A 221 -30.32 -1.57 -5.77
N ASN A 222 -29.34 -1.10 -4.99
CA ASN A 222 -28.60 -1.90 -4.02
C ASN A 222 -28.42 -1.13 -2.71
N MET A 223 -27.73 -1.73 -1.75
CA MET A 223 -27.32 -1.07 -0.52
C MET A 223 -26.41 0.14 -0.79
N ALA A 224 -26.49 1.14 0.09
CA ALA A 224 -25.54 2.25 0.16
C ALA A 224 -24.95 2.34 1.56
N MET A 225 -23.63 2.54 1.66
CA MET A 225 -22.98 2.91 2.91
C MET A 225 -22.91 4.42 2.96
N VAL A 226 -23.34 5.03 4.06
CA VAL A 226 -23.28 6.49 4.26
C VAL A 226 -22.60 6.80 5.59
N HIS A 227 -21.94 7.95 5.67
CA HIS A 227 -21.45 8.43 6.96
C HIS A 227 -22.51 9.29 7.66
N LYS A 228 -22.41 9.34 8.99
CA LYS A 228 -23.11 10.34 9.82
C LYS A 228 -22.42 10.47 11.17
N ASP A 229 -22.01 11.68 11.53
CA ASP A 229 -21.41 12.01 12.84
C ASP A 229 -20.22 11.07 13.19
N GLY A 230 -19.40 10.76 12.19
CA GLY A 230 -18.27 9.84 12.31
C GLY A 230 -18.66 8.38 12.57
N ARG A 231 -19.88 7.97 12.18
CA ARG A 231 -20.36 6.58 12.17
C ARG A 231 -20.68 6.11 10.75
N LEU A 232 -20.70 4.80 10.55
CA LEU A 232 -21.15 4.16 9.32
C LEU A 232 -22.59 3.66 9.46
N ILE A 233 -23.39 3.96 8.44
CA ILE A 233 -24.78 3.54 8.35
C ILE A 233 -24.97 2.88 7.00
N SER A 234 -25.45 1.64 6.98
CA SER A 234 -25.93 1.00 5.76
C SER A 234 -27.39 1.38 5.52
N VAL A 235 -27.71 1.69 4.27
CA VAL A 235 -29.05 2.05 3.80
C VAL A 235 -29.48 1.00 2.79
N ASP A 236 -30.51 0.24 3.15
CA ASP A 236 -31.01 -0.83 2.29
C ASP A 236 -31.85 -0.30 1.11
N THR A 237 -32.27 -1.20 0.22
CA THR A 237 -33.06 -0.85 -0.96
C THR A 237 -34.46 -0.30 -0.62
N LYS A 238 -34.94 -0.53 0.61
CA LYS A 238 -36.18 0.01 1.19
C LYS A 238 -35.95 1.32 1.95
N LYS A 239 -34.73 1.88 1.89
CA LYS A 239 -34.30 3.11 2.58
C LYS A 239 -34.30 3.00 4.11
N GLN A 240 -34.31 1.79 4.67
CA GLN A 240 -34.11 1.60 6.10
C GLN A 240 -32.62 1.72 6.43
N ARG A 241 -32.33 2.19 7.65
CA ARG A 241 -30.99 2.49 8.12
C ARG A 241 -30.55 1.46 9.15
N HIS A 242 -29.35 0.93 8.97
CA HIS A 242 -28.75 -0.10 9.81
C HIS A 242 -27.37 0.38 10.27
N ALA A 243 -27.00 0.15 11.53
CA ALA A 243 -25.65 0.45 11.99
C ALA A 243 -24.64 -0.46 11.28
N ALA A 244 -23.55 0.11 10.77
CA ALA A 244 -22.58 -0.61 9.94
C ALA A 244 -21.15 -0.56 10.48
N GLY A 245 -20.95 -0.04 11.69
CA GLY A 245 -19.64 -0.05 12.35
C GLY A 245 -19.09 -1.47 12.56
N SER A 246 -17.77 -1.59 12.57
CA SER A 246 -17.01 -2.83 12.76
C SER A 246 -15.81 -2.54 13.67
N ALA A 247 -15.65 -3.35 14.72
CA ALA A 247 -14.52 -3.20 15.66
C ALA A 247 -13.23 -3.85 15.14
N GLU A 248 -13.34 -4.79 14.20
CA GLU A 248 -12.22 -5.57 13.69
C GLU A 248 -11.23 -4.67 12.93
N PRO A 249 -9.94 -4.58 13.34
CA PRO A 249 -8.91 -3.89 12.57
C PRO A 249 -8.82 -4.42 11.13
N LYS A 250 -8.85 -3.51 10.15
CA LYS A 250 -8.77 -3.92 8.74
C LYS A 250 -8.00 -2.95 7.85
N VAL A 251 -7.60 -3.48 6.71
CA VAL A 251 -7.15 -2.73 5.54
C VAL A 251 -8.34 -2.54 4.60
N TYR A 252 -8.57 -1.31 4.16
CA TYR A 252 -9.62 -1.00 3.20
C TYR A 252 -9.07 -0.30 1.95
N PHE A 253 -9.19 -0.95 0.80
CA PHE A 253 -8.92 -0.36 -0.50
C PHE A 253 -10.20 0.13 -1.20
N GLY A 254 -10.39 1.44 -1.27
CA GLY A 254 -11.35 2.10 -2.15
C GLY A 254 -10.86 2.14 -3.59
N THR A 255 -10.55 0.96 -4.15
CA THR A 255 -9.85 0.73 -5.42
C THR A 255 -10.42 1.48 -6.62
N GLY A 256 -11.75 1.56 -6.72
CA GLY A 256 -12.44 2.17 -7.86
C GLY A 256 -13.41 3.28 -7.48
N ASN A 257 -13.33 3.79 -6.25
CA ASN A 257 -14.33 4.72 -5.72
C ASN A 257 -13.87 6.17 -5.86
N CYS A 258 -14.67 6.97 -6.56
CA CYS A 258 -14.47 8.41 -6.63
C CYS A 258 -14.60 9.05 -5.23
N LEU A 259 -13.71 9.98 -4.89
CA LEU A 259 -13.84 10.89 -3.74
C LEU A 259 -13.92 10.23 -2.34
N ILE A 260 -13.96 8.89 -2.24
CA ILE A 260 -14.18 8.20 -0.96
C ILE A 260 -13.05 8.46 0.05
N GLY A 261 -11.85 8.73 -0.46
CA GLY A 261 -10.66 9.06 0.31
C GLY A 261 -10.52 10.57 0.56
N ASP A 262 -11.43 11.41 0.12
CA ASP A 262 -11.35 12.86 0.31
C ASP A 262 -11.93 13.28 1.68
N VAL A 263 -11.17 14.13 2.38
CA VAL A 263 -11.59 14.78 3.61
C VAL A 263 -11.88 16.25 3.27
N ASP A 264 -13.05 16.49 2.70
CA ASP A 264 -13.48 17.86 2.38
C ASP A 264 -14.06 18.59 3.62
N LYS A 265 -14.51 17.82 4.62
CA LYS A 265 -14.87 18.24 5.98
C LYS A 265 -14.82 17.05 6.94
N PRO A 266 -14.84 17.27 8.28
CA PRO A 266 -14.71 16.19 9.26
C PRO A 266 -15.75 15.07 9.17
N ASP A 267 -16.97 15.36 8.71
CA ASP A 267 -18.01 14.36 8.51
C ASP A 267 -17.97 13.90 7.03
N CYS A 268 -17.24 12.82 6.78
CA CYS A 268 -17.08 12.18 5.46
C CYS A 268 -16.84 10.66 5.58
N MET A 269 -16.90 9.96 4.45
CA MET A 269 -16.75 8.49 4.37
C MET A 269 -15.44 7.99 4.97
N VAL A 270 -14.28 8.48 4.52
CA VAL A 270 -12.99 7.99 5.02
C VAL A 270 -12.88 8.14 6.54
N LEU A 271 -13.25 9.29 7.11
CA LEU A 271 -13.14 9.49 8.57
C LEU A 271 -14.10 8.60 9.37
N SER A 272 -15.28 8.28 8.84
CA SER A 272 -16.16 7.28 9.44
C SER A 272 -15.61 5.86 9.35
N TRP A 273 -14.91 5.50 8.28
CA TRP A 273 -14.22 4.20 8.18
C TRP A 273 -13.07 4.08 9.17
N LEU A 274 -12.28 5.15 9.35
CA LEU A 274 -11.18 5.19 10.32
C LEU A 274 -11.68 5.12 11.77
N LYS A 275 -12.84 5.74 12.07
CA LYS A 275 -13.42 5.80 13.41
C LYS A 275 -14.28 4.58 13.77
N ASP A 276 -15.27 4.28 12.94
CA ASP A 276 -16.35 3.33 13.24
C ASP A 276 -16.27 2.06 12.39
N GLY A 277 -15.63 2.11 11.21
CA GLY A 277 -15.52 0.98 10.29
C GLY A 277 -14.34 0.04 10.51
N GLY A 278 -13.50 0.30 11.52
CA GLY A 278 -12.35 -0.53 11.86
C GLY A 278 -11.14 -0.38 10.94
N ALA A 279 -11.15 0.55 9.97
CA ALA A 279 -10.02 0.74 9.09
C ALA A 279 -8.81 1.28 9.86
N ARG A 280 -7.68 0.56 9.75
CA ARG A 280 -6.36 0.97 10.28
C ARG A 280 -5.40 1.37 9.17
N GLN A 281 -5.64 0.87 7.97
CA GLN A 281 -5.12 1.43 6.74
C GLN A 281 -6.26 1.59 5.73
N PHE A 282 -6.27 2.73 5.03
CA PHE A 282 -7.26 3.05 4.01
C PHE A 282 -6.58 3.67 2.81
N MET A 283 -6.83 3.15 1.62
CA MET A 283 -6.42 3.79 0.36
C MET A 283 -7.67 4.25 -0.39
N GLY A 284 -7.68 5.48 -0.90
CA GLY A 284 -8.78 5.92 -1.77
C GLY A 284 -8.49 7.18 -2.56
N TYR A 285 -9.23 7.35 -3.66
CA TYR A 285 -9.14 8.55 -4.49
C TYR A 285 -9.71 9.76 -3.75
N THR A 286 -8.98 10.86 -3.80
CA THR A 286 -9.41 12.16 -3.25
C THR A 286 -10.16 13.02 -4.28
N ILE A 287 -10.12 12.63 -5.55
CA ILE A 287 -10.88 13.24 -6.65
C ILE A 287 -11.63 12.17 -7.46
N THR A 288 -12.35 12.57 -8.50
CA THR A 288 -12.95 11.61 -9.44
C THR A 288 -11.89 10.74 -10.11
N THR A 289 -12.13 9.43 -10.13
CA THR A 289 -11.29 8.44 -10.81
C THR A 289 -11.98 7.90 -12.06
N TRP A 290 -11.18 7.47 -13.04
CA TRP A 290 -11.64 6.89 -14.30
C TRP A 290 -10.60 5.96 -14.93
N PHE A 291 -9.31 6.19 -14.63
CA PHE A 291 -8.21 5.36 -15.16
C PHE A 291 -7.87 4.21 -14.23
N GLY A 292 -7.67 4.50 -12.94
CA GLY A 292 -7.60 3.47 -11.92
C GLY A 292 -6.23 2.78 -11.77
N ALA A 293 -5.16 3.30 -12.37
CA ALA A 293 -3.83 2.71 -12.31
C ALA A 293 -3.30 2.54 -10.87
N GLN A 294 -3.52 3.53 -10.00
CA GLN A 294 -3.03 3.44 -8.62
C GLN A 294 -3.93 2.49 -7.80
N GLY A 295 -5.25 2.63 -7.88
CA GLY A 295 -6.19 1.81 -7.14
C GLY A 295 -6.11 0.34 -7.53
N TRP A 296 -6.38 0.02 -8.80
CA TRP A 296 -6.38 -1.37 -9.30
C TRP A 296 -4.99 -1.97 -9.30
N GLY A 297 -3.96 -1.18 -9.60
CA GLY A 297 -2.57 -1.63 -9.52
C GLY A 297 -2.19 -2.05 -8.09
N THR A 298 -2.59 -1.26 -7.08
CA THR A 298 -2.31 -1.57 -5.67
C THR A 298 -3.05 -2.82 -5.23
N GLN A 299 -4.35 -2.94 -5.53
CA GLN A 299 -5.13 -4.14 -5.22
C GLN A 299 -4.54 -5.38 -5.90
N GLY A 300 -4.25 -5.29 -7.20
CA GLY A 300 -3.70 -6.39 -7.99
C GLY A 300 -2.36 -6.84 -7.40
N LEU A 301 -1.43 -5.91 -7.20
CA LEU A 301 -0.12 -6.22 -6.63
C LEU A 301 -0.23 -6.85 -5.23
N PHE A 302 -1.05 -6.28 -4.34
CA PHE A 302 -1.22 -6.78 -2.98
C PHE A 302 -1.76 -8.23 -2.94
N VAL A 303 -2.70 -8.56 -3.83
CA VAL A 303 -3.37 -9.87 -3.88
C VAL A 303 -2.57 -10.90 -4.68
N ASP A 304 -1.95 -10.50 -5.80
CA ASP A 304 -1.11 -11.36 -6.64
C ASP A 304 0.22 -11.70 -5.95
N THR A 305 0.69 -10.83 -5.06
CA THR A 305 1.88 -11.06 -4.23
C THR A 305 1.52 -11.28 -2.76
N ALA A 306 0.36 -11.88 -2.48
CA ALA A 306 -0.10 -12.18 -1.13
C ALA A 306 1.03 -12.78 -0.26
N GLY A 307 1.26 -12.19 0.91
CA GLY A 307 2.35 -12.54 1.83
C GLY A 307 3.66 -11.77 1.60
N LEU A 308 3.96 -11.34 0.36
CA LEU A 308 5.22 -10.65 0.02
C LEU A 308 5.22 -9.16 0.37
N THR A 309 4.09 -8.46 0.21
CA THR A 309 3.99 -7.00 0.39
C THR A 309 3.02 -6.62 1.51
N THR A 310 3.35 -5.60 2.31
CA THR A 310 2.33 -4.91 3.11
C THR A 310 1.38 -4.13 2.20
N ALA A 311 0.23 -3.75 2.73
CA ALA A 311 -0.69 -2.85 2.03
C ALA A 311 -0.04 -1.51 1.61
N ASN A 312 0.85 -0.94 2.42
CA ASN A 312 1.57 0.29 2.07
C ASN A 312 2.69 0.04 1.04
N GLU A 313 3.39 -1.08 1.13
CA GLU A 313 4.37 -1.49 0.13
C GLU A 313 3.73 -1.65 -1.25
N ALA A 314 2.58 -2.35 -1.32
CA ALA A 314 1.83 -2.48 -2.57
C ALA A 314 1.39 -1.12 -3.13
N PHE A 315 0.98 -0.18 -2.27
CA PHE A 315 0.62 1.18 -2.66
C PHE A 315 1.82 1.93 -3.27
N HIS A 316 2.96 1.87 -2.59
CA HIS A 316 4.18 2.56 -2.99
C HIS A 316 4.78 1.96 -4.27
N PHE A 317 4.93 0.64 -4.34
CA PHE A 317 5.43 -0.07 -5.52
C PHE A 317 4.56 0.17 -6.76
N THR A 318 3.24 0.21 -6.58
CA THR A 318 2.33 0.62 -7.66
C THR A 318 2.64 2.02 -8.15
N ASN A 319 2.81 2.98 -7.24
CA ASN A 319 3.12 4.36 -7.60
C ASN A 319 4.48 4.47 -8.31
N THR A 320 5.51 3.78 -7.82
CA THR A 320 6.83 3.68 -8.46
C THR A 320 6.71 3.11 -9.88
N GLY A 321 5.86 2.10 -10.08
CA GLY A 321 5.53 1.58 -11.40
C GLY A 321 4.87 2.61 -12.32
N ILE A 322 3.96 3.44 -11.81
CA ILE A 322 3.33 4.55 -12.54
C ILE A 322 4.37 5.62 -12.92
N VAL A 323 5.25 6.00 -11.98
CA VAL A 323 6.33 6.96 -12.24
C VAL A 323 7.26 6.44 -13.34
N GLU A 324 7.66 5.16 -13.27
CA GLU A 324 8.48 4.54 -14.30
C GLU A 324 7.78 4.50 -15.66
N LYS A 325 6.48 4.22 -15.66
CA LYS A 325 5.66 4.25 -16.88
C LYS A 325 5.62 5.65 -17.48
N ILE A 326 5.42 6.69 -16.67
CA ILE A 326 5.46 8.09 -17.11
C ILE A 326 6.82 8.44 -17.71
N ARG A 327 7.91 8.08 -17.03
CA ARG A 327 9.29 8.29 -17.52
C ARG A 327 9.51 7.63 -18.88
N SER A 328 9.02 6.40 -19.05
CA SER A 328 9.15 5.64 -20.30
C SER A 328 8.43 6.27 -21.50
N TYR A 329 7.46 7.16 -21.29
CA TYR A 329 6.80 7.87 -22.38
C TYR A 329 7.71 8.89 -23.08
N GLY A 330 8.80 9.32 -22.43
CA GLY A 330 9.76 10.27 -23.02
C GLY A 330 9.19 11.66 -23.27
N ILE A 331 8.18 12.08 -22.49
CA ILE A 331 7.57 13.41 -22.55
C ILE A 331 8.05 14.20 -21.31
N PRO A 332 9.05 15.10 -21.45
CA PRO A 332 9.79 15.64 -20.30
C PRO A 332 8.92 16.34 -19.24
N ASP A 333 7.94 17.13 -19.66
CA ASP A 333 7.14 17.94 -18.74
C ASP A 333 6.09 17.14 -17.94
N MET A 334 5.96 15.83 -18.16
CA MET A 334 5.10 14.97 -17.33
C MET A 334 5.70 14.71 -15.94
N MET A 335 7.02 14.59 -15.85
CA MET A 335 7.70 14.32 -14.57
C MET A 335 7.60 15.53 -13.62
N ASP A 336 7.78 16.72 -14.20
CA ASP A 336 7.75 17.99 -13.48
C ASP A 336 6.34 18.54 -13.28
N PHE A 337 5.32 17.91 -13.86
CA PHE A 337 3.94 18.36 -13.71
C PHE A 337 3.53 18.39 -12.25
N ARG A 338 2.87 19.49 -11.86
CA ARG A 338 2.27 19.70 -10.54
C ARG A 338 0.88 20.27 -10.75
N PHE A 339 -0.10 19.78 -10.01
CA PHE A 339 -1.46 20.34 -10.02
C PHE A 339 -1.41 21.77 -9.46
N THR A 340 -1.75 22.76 -10.30
CA THR A 340 -1.83 24.18 -9.90
C THR A 340 -3.22 24.59 -9.43
N GLU A 341 -4.26 23.91 -9.93
CA GLU A 341 -5.64 24.07 -9.49
C GLU A 341 -6.26 22.69 -9.26
N ILE A 342 -6.98 22.56 -8.15
CA ILE A 342 -7.64 21.33 -7.76
C ILE A 342 -9.15 21.54 -7.90
N LYS A 343 -9.75 20.86 -8.88
CA LYS A 343 -11.21 20.74 -8.99
C LYS A 343 -11.57 19.30 -8.75
N ALA A 344 -12.45 19.06 -7.77
CA ALA A 344 -12.98 17.73 -7.47
C ALA A 344 -13.60 17.07 -8.72
N SER A 345 -14.10 17.87 -9.68
CA SER A 345 -14.72 17.45 -10.94
C SER A 345 -13.77 17.37 -12.15
N GLY A 346 -12.51 16.99 -11.97
CA GLY A 346 -11.67 16.56 -13.10
C GLY A 346 -10.92 17.66 -13.85
N ASN A 347 -9.92 18.26 -13.21
CA ASN A 347 -8.80 18.87 -13.95
C ASN A 347 -7.88 17.75 -14.44
N PHE A 348 -8.14 17.20 -15.63
CA PHE A 348 -7.27 16.17 -16.20
C PHE A 348 -5.91 16.75 -16.61
N PRO A 349 -4.79 16.19 -16.16
CA PRO A 349 -3.47 16.80 -16.36
C PRO A 349 -2.98 16.59 -17.80
N VAL A 350 -3.28 17.55 -18.68
CA VAL A 350 -2.76 17.57 -20.06
C VAL A 350 -1.62 18.58 -20.14
N THR A 351 -0.39 18.11 -20.31
CA THR A 351 0.78 18.99 -20.44
C THR A 351 0.96 19.51 -21.88
N PRO A 352 1.65 20.65 -22.09
CA PRO A 352 2.04 21.09 -23.43
C PRO A 352 2.84 20.04 -24.21
N GLY A 353 3.68 19.26 -23.53
CA GLY A 353 4.45 18.16 -24.10
C GLY A 353 3.57 17.03 -24.61
N MET A 354 2.54 16.64 -23.86
CA MET A 354 1.54 15.67 -24.31
C MET A 354 0.82 16.15 -25.57
N GLN A 355 0.45 17.43 -25.65
CA GLN A 355 -0.21 17.99 -26.83
C GLN A 355 0.70 17.93 -28.06
N ARG A 356 1.96 18.36 -27.92
CA ARG A 356 2.96 18.26 -29.00
C ARG A 356 3.18 16.82 -29.43
N TRP A 357 3.28 15.90 -28.47
CA TRP A 357 3.43 14.47 -28.71
C TRP A 357 2.24 13.90 -29.48
N ALA A 358 1.00 14.24 -29.10
CA ALA A 358 -0.21 13.78 -29.76
C ALA A 358 -0.30 14.29 -31.21
N VAL A 359 0.08 15.55 -31.46
CA VAL A 359 0.20 16.11 -32.82
C VAL A 359 1.24 15.35 -33.65
N GLY A 360 2.39 15.03 -33.06
CA GLY A 360 3.43 14.22 -33.71
C GLY A 360 2.94 12.83 -34.10
N LEU A 361 2.21 12.16 -33.20
CA LEU A 361 1.63 10.84 -33.43
C LEU A 361 0.55 10.87 -34.54
N ALA A 362 -0.28 11.92 -34.58
CA ALA A 362 -1.24 12.11 -35.66
C ALA A 362 -0.54 12.31 -37.02
N LYS A 363 0.56 13.09 -37.05
CA LYS A 363 1.38 13.28 -38.26
C LYS A 363 2.07 12.01 -38.75
N SER A 364 2.30 11.03 -37.87
CA SER A 364 2.85 9.71 -38.24
C SER A 364 1.78 8.75 -38.81
N GLY A 365 0.58 9.24 -39.14
CA GLY A 365 -0.49 8.46 -39.77
C GLY A 365 -1.33 7.62 -38.82
N LYS A 366 -1.25 7.83 -37.50
CA LYS A 366 -2.16 7.16 -36.55
C LYS A 366 -3.56 7.77 -36.63
N THR A 367 -4.57 6.93 -36.42
CA THR A 367 -5.98 7.36 -36.39
C THR A 367 -6.24 8.28 -35.20
N GLN A 368 -7.27 9.12 -35.31
CA GLN A 368 -7.68 10.00 -34.21
C GLN A 368 -8.01 9.22 -32.94
N GLU A 369 -8.68 8.06 -33.08
CA GLU A 369 -9.01 7.17 -31.96
C GLU A 369 -7.75 6.62 -31.27
N ALA A 370 -6.76 6.16 -32.05
CA ALA A 370 -5.51 5.65 -31.48
C ALA A 370 -4.72 6.74 -30.75
N VAL A 371 -4.71 7.96 -31.29
CA VAL A 371 -4.09 9.13 -30.63
C VAL A 371 -4.84 9.47 -29.34
N ALA A 372 -6.17 9.50 -29.37
CA ALA A 372 -7.00 9.80 -28.20
C ALA A 372 -6.81 8.77 -27.08
N LYS A 373 -6.84 7.47 -27.41
CA LYS A 373 -6.61 6.38 -26.44
C LYS A 373 -5.22 6.48 -25.82
N ALA A 374 -4.20 6.73 -26.62
CA ALA A 374 -2.83 6.82 -26.13
C ALA A 374 -2.60 8.09 -25.29
N LEU A 375 -3.23 9.22 -25.65
CA LEU A 375 -3.22 10.43 -24.82
C LEU A 375 -3.96 10.19 -23.50
N GLN A 376 -5.13 9.53 -23.54
CA GLN A 376 -5.90 9.16 -22.37
C GLN A 376 -5.03 8.32 -21.42
N GLU A 377 -4.37 7.27 -21.89
CA GLU A 377 -3.45 6.47 -21.07
C GLU A 377 -2.40 7.33 -20.33
N ARG A 378 -1.79 8.31 -21.01
CA ARG A 378 -0.77 9.20 -20.44
C ARG A 378 -1.35 10.13 -19.38
N VAL A 379 -2.51 10.71 -19.65
CA VAL A 379 -3.25 11.56 -18.72
C VAL A 379 -3.67 10.76 -17.49
N GLY A 380 -4.11 9.52 -17.68
CA GLY A 380 -4.53 8.62 -16.61
C GLY A 380 -3.39 8.28 -15.65
N HIS A 381 -2.21 7.89 -16.16
CA HIS A 381 -1.05 7.64 -15.29
C HIS A 381 -0.62 8.90 -14.54
N LEU A 382 -0.60 10.06 -15.21
CA LEU A 382 -0.23 11.32 -14.56
C LEU A 382 -1.25 11.75 -13.49
N HIS A 383 -2.54 11.48 -13.73
CA HIS A 383 -3.61 11.73 -12.78
C HIS A 383 -3.45 10.86 -11.53
N ASP A 384 -3.36 9.55 -11.71
CA ASP A 384 -3.31 8.58 -10.62
C ASP A 384 -2.05 8.66 -9.75
N ARG A 385 -0.94 9.20 -10.29
CA ARG A 385 0.32 9.40 -9.57
C ARG A 385 0.14 10.21 -8.28
N ASP A 386 -0.72 11.23 -8.25
CA ASP A 386 -0.72 12.23 -7.17
C ASP A 386 -2.03 12.35 -6.37
N VAL A 387 -3.07 11.59 -6.72
CA VAL A 387 -4.46 11.91 -6.28
C VAL A 387 -5.10 10.84 -5.39
N VAL A 388 -4.37 9.77 -5.08
CA VAL A 388 -4.79 8.71 -4.16
C VAL A 388 -4.08 8.92 -2.84
N CYS A 389 -4.84 8.94 -1.75
CA CYS A 389 -4.28 9.06 -0.40
C CYS A 389 -4.19 7.70 0.26
N PHE A 390 -3.13 7.48 1.01
CA PHE A 390 -2.98 6.37 1.94
C PHE A 390 -3.07 6.90 3.37
N TYR A 391 -4.03 6.39 4.14
CA TYR A 391 -4.24 6.71 5.55
C TYR A 391 -3.80 5.53 6.42
N GLY A 392 -3.21 5.81 7.57
CA GLY A 392 -2.68 4.82 8.50
C GLY A 392 -1.16 4.89 8.67
N ASP A 393 -0.64 4.14 9.63
CA ASP A 393 0.80 4.03 9.86
C ASP A 393 1.44 3.32 8.65
N PRO A 394 2.37 3.96 7.91
CA PRO A 394 2.99 3.34 6.74
C PRO A 394 3.88 2.13 7.09
N ALA A 395 4.34 2.02 8.34
CA ALA A 395 5.11 0.87 8.82
C ALA A 395 4.23 -0.23 9.44
N LEU A 396 2.90 -0.11 9.38
CA LEU A 396 2.01 -1.17 9.85
C LEU A 396 2.19 -2.43 8.99
N ASP A 397 2.56 -3.53 9.64
CA ASP A 397 2.65 -4.83 9.01
C ASP A 397 1.25 -5.43 8.80
N ALA A 398 0.61 -5.06 7.70
CA ALA A 398 -0.67 -5.58 7.28
C ALA A 398 -0.52 -6.35 5.96
N ARG A 399 -0.54 -7.67 6.04
CA ARG A 399 -0.24 -8.60 4.93
C ARG A 399 -1.28 -9.71 4.88
N ILE A 400 -1.48 -10.27 3.69
CA ILE A 400 -2.26 -11.50 3.51
C ILE A 400 -1.49 -12.65 4.15
N ALA A 401 -2.10 -13.29 5.15
CA ALA A 401 -1.55 -14.44 5.86
C ALA A 401 -1.70 -15.71 5.02
N ASP A 402 -0.78 -16.66 5.20
CA ASP A 402 -0.71 -17.91 4.44
C ASP A 402 -0.87 -17.65 2.93
N GLY A 403 -0.15 -16.61 2.47
CA GLY A 403 -0.24 -16.08 1.12
C GLY A 403 0.46 -16.96 0.10
N ARG A 404 0.77 -16.35 -1.04
CA ARG A 404 1.50 -16.97 -2.15
C ARG A 404 3.02 -16.92 -1.98
N TRP A 405 3.48 -16.15 -0.99
CA TRP A 405 4.87 -15.91 -0.70
C TRP A 405 5.13 -15.86 0.80
N GLU A 406 6.25 -16.43 1.23
CA GLU A 406 6.85 -16.20 2.54
C GLU A 406 8.25 -15.58 2.35
N VAL A 407 8.70 -14.77 3.31
CA VAL A 407 9.97 -14.02 3.20
C VAL A 407 10.77 -14.20 4.49
N ASP A 408 11.99 -14.71 4.36
CA ASP A 408 12.91 -14.72 5.50
C ASP A 408 13.33 -13.28 5.85
N PRO A 409 13.66 -13.00 7.12
CA PRO A 409 14.39 -11.80 7.48
C PRO A 409 15.64 -11.64 6.59
N PRO A 410 15.82 -10.46 5.96
CA PRO A 410 17.03 -10.20 5.20
C PRO A 410 18.28 -10.38 6.08
N HIS A 411 19.43 -10.70 5.49
CA HIS A 411 20.69 -10.77 6.23
C HIS A 411 21.89 -10.47 5.33
N VAL A 412 23.05 -10.22 5.93
CA VAL A 412 24.34 -10.15 5.21
C VAL A 412 25.05 -11.49 5.36
N ASP A 413 25.42 -12.12 4.24
CA ASP A 413 26.12 -13.40 4.25
C ASP A 413 27.62 -13.27 4.61
N GLY A 414 28.31 -14.39 4.80
CA GLY A 414 29.74 -14.40 5.14
C GLY A 414 30.66 -13.81 4.07
N ALA A 415 30.16 -13.54 2.86
CA ALA A 415 30.89 -12.85 1.80
C ALA A 415 30.54 -11.34 1.75
N GLY A 416 29.72 -10.85 2.68
CA GLY A 416 29.32 -9.44 2.74
C GLY A 416 28.21 -9.07 1.75
N ALA A 417 27.48 -10.02 1.18
CA ALA A 417 26.35 -9.73 0.30
C ALA A 417 25.05 -9.61 1.10
N LEU A 418 24.22 -8.61 0.78
CA LEU A 418 22.83 -8.56 1.26
C LEU A 418 22.04 -9.69 0.58
N VAL A 419 21.33 -10.49 1.36
CA VAL A 419 20.55 -11.64 0.89
C VAL A 419 19.09 -11.47 1.30
N LEU A 420 18.22 -11.69 0.32
CA LEU A 420 16.76 -11.72 0.46
C LEU A 420 16.29 -13.10 0.02
N THR A 421 15.62 -13.83 0.90
CA THR A 421 15.07 -15.16 0.60
C THR A 421 13.56 -15.07 0.48
N LEU A 422 13.03 -15.54 -0.64
CA LEU A 422 11.61 -15.60 -0.93
C LEU A 422 11.22 -17.07 -1.12
N HIS A 423 10.18 -17.52 -0.45
CA HIS A 423 9.59 -18.84 -0.63
C HIS A 423 8.30 -18.68 -1.43
N ALA A 424 8.18 -19.38 -2.54
CA ALA A 424 6.96 -19.38 -3.33
C ALA A 424 6.04 -20.50 -2.83
N GLU A 425 4.84 -20.13 -2.41
CA GLU A 425 3.85 -21.03 -1.85
C GLU A 425 2.80 -21.45 -2.87
N ASP A 426 1.90 -22.34 -2.47
CA ASP A 426 0.79 -22.76 -3.31
C ASP A 426 -0.03 -21.57 -3.82
N GLY A 427 -0.31 -21.58 -5.11
CA GLY A 427 -1.02 -20.49 -5.78
C GLY A 427 -0.16 -19.30 -6.17
N VAL A 428 1.17 -19.36 -6.05
CA VAL A 428 2.06 -18.33 -6.63
C VAL A 428 1.77 -18.10 -8.12
N ARG A 429 1.88 -16.84 -8.56
CA ARG A 429 1.52 -16.42 -9.92
C ARG A 429 2.74 -15.90 -10.69
N ASP A 430 2.74 -16.17 -11.99
CA ASP A 430 3.58 -15.43 -12.95
C ASP A 430 3.20 -13.95 -12.91
N GLY A 431 4.20 -13.07 -12.99
CA GLY A 431 3.96 -11.63 -13.07
C GLY A 431 5.05 -10.79 -12.45
N THR A 432 4.66 -9.61 -11.97
CA THR A 432 5.58 -8.67 -11.35
C THR A 432 5.81 -9.01 -9.88
N VAL A 433 7.07 -9.19 -9.52
CA VAL A 433 7.53 -9.36 -8.13
C VAL A 433 8.36 -8.15 -7.74
N TRP A 434 7.97 -7.50 -6.64
CA TRP A 434 8.75 -6.45 -6.02
C TRP A 434 9.42 -6.98 -4.76
N VAL A 435 10.70 -6.68 -4.59
CA VAL A 435 11.45 -7.05 -3.40
C VAL A 435 11.89 -5.78 -2.70
N ARG A 436 11.42 -5.58 -1.48
CA ARG A 436 11.86 -4.50 -0.60
C ARG A 436 13.26 -4.81 -0.06
N LEU A 437 14.11 -3.79 0.01
CA LEU A 437 15.37 -3.83 0.76
C LEU A 437 15.15 -3.17 2.15
N PRO A 438 15.77 -3.69 3.22
CA PRO A 438 15.69 -3.06 4.54
C PRO A 438 16.53 -1.78 4.55
N GLY A 439 15.89 -0.62 4.70
CA GLY A 439 16.54 0.68 4.48
C GLY A 439 17.10 0.87 3.06
N SER A 440 18.00 1.86 2.91
CA SER A 440 18.57 2.25 1.62
C SER A 440 20.03 1.78 1.42
N TRP A 441 20.33 1.33 0.21
CA TRP A 441 21.60 0.71 -0.17
C TRP A 441 22.18 1.32 -1.45
N ALA A 442 23.48 1.56 -1.45
CA ALA A 442 24.26 1.87 -2.64
C ALA A 442 24.86 0.58 -3.20
N TYR A 443 24.48 0.22 -4.43
CA TYR A 443 25.01 -0.94 -5.13
C TYR A 443 24.95 -0.73 -6.65
N ALA A 444 25.85 -1.39 -7.39
CA ALA A 444 25.79 -1.37 -8.84
C ALA A 444 24.77 -2.43 -9.32
N PRO A 445 23.78 -2.10 -10.17
CA PRO A 445 22.77 -3.07 -10.61
C PRO A 445 23.35 -4.33 -11.26
N ALA A 446 24.53 -4.24 -11.87
CA ALA A 446 25.22 -5.36 -12.50
C ALA A 446 25.74 -6.43 -11.52
N VAL A 447 25.84 -6.11 -10.22
CA VAL A 447 26.27 -7.08 -9.19
C VAL A 447 25.12 -7.94 -8.68
N LEU A 448 23.87 -7.54 -8.95
CA LEU A 448 22.68 -8.21 -8.47
C LEU A 448 22.60 -9.63 -9.04
N GLN A 449 22.50 -10.60 -8.15
CA GLN A 449 22.34 -12.01 -8.49
C GLN A 449 20.94 -12.43 -8.11
N ALA A 450 20.13 -12.80 -9.10
CA ALA A 450 18.78 -13.31 -8.90
C ALA A 450 18.60 -14.63 -9.67
N PRO A 451 17.78 -15.57 -9.17
CA PRO A 451 17.45 -16.79 -9.89
C PRO A 451 16.76 -16.49 -11.22
N GLU A 452 16.99 -17.33 -12.23
CA GLU A 452 16.42 -17.17 -13.58
C GLU A 452 14.89 -17.08 -13.57
N ALA A 453 14.23 -17.79 -12.65
CA ALA A 453 12.78 -17.76 -12.48
C ALA A 453 12.24 -16.37 -12.12
N LEU A 454 12.99 -15.52 -11.41
CA LEU A 454 12.57 -14.13 -11.19
C LEU A 454 12.78 -13.26 -12.44
N GLY A 455 13.59 -13.71 -13.38
CA GLY A 455 13.94 -12.96 -14.59
C GLY A 455 14.93 -11.82 -14.31
N LYS A 456 15.20 -11.03 -15.35
CA LYS A 456 16.05 -9.84 -15.23
C LYS A 456 15.25 -8.69 -14.63
N PRO A 457 15.78 -7.99 -13.60
CA PRO A 457 15.12 -6.81 -13.07
C PRO A 457 15.20 -5.67 -14.09
N ASP A 458 14.12 -4.90 -14.18
CA ASP A 458 14.03 -3.73 -15.06
C ASP A 458 14.08 -2.40 -14.30
N LEU A 459 13.94 -2.45 -12.97
CA LEU A 459 14.10 -1.32 -12.08
C LEU A 459 14.80 -1.75 -10.79
N THR A 460 15.84 -1.02 -10.41
CA THR A 460 16.61 -1.21 -9.17
C THR A 460 16.80 0.16 -8.53
N LEU A 461 16.17 0.36 -7.38
CA LEU A 461 16.31 1.55 -6.54
C LEU A 461 17.10 1.16 -5.28
N ASP A 462 17.46 2.14 -4.46
CA ASP A 462 18.26 1.88 -3.27
C ASP A 462 17.54 1.08 -2.18
N ASN A 463 16.20 1.04 -2.21
CA ASN A 463 15.35 0.40 -1.23
C ASN A 463 14.39 -0.65 -1.81
N MET A 464 14.42 -0.89 -3.14
CA MET A 464 13.55 -1.89 -3.79
C MET A 464 14.05 -2.34 -5.17
N ILE A 465 13.61 -3.53 -5.57
CA ILE A 465 13.91 -4.13 -6.87
C ILE A 465 12.63 -4.64 -7.52
N ARG A 466 12.45 -4.38 -8.81
CA ARG A 466 11.34 -4.92 -9.60
C ARG A 466 11.80 -6.00 -10.58
N PHE A 467 11.13 -7.14 -10.49
CA PHE A 467 11.19 -8.24 -11.43
C PHE A 467 9.87 -8.30 -12.21
N PRO A 468 9.79 -7.75 -13.43
CA PRO A 468 8.50 -7.49 -14.07
C PRO A 468 7.81 -8.75 -14.61
N ASN A 469 8.56 -9.83 -14.86
CA ASN A 469 8.10 -11.05 -15.54
C ASN A 469 8.60 -12.32 -14.83
N ALA A 470 8.52 -12.34 -13.50
CA ALA A 470 8.85 -13.51 -12.70
C ALA A 470 7.91 -14.67 -13.04
N LYS A 471 8.46 -15.88 -13.02
CA LYS A 471 7.79 -17.17 -13.24
C LYS A 471 8.13 -18.12 -12.09
N PRO A 472 7.68 -17.81 -10.88
CA PRO A 472 7.94 -18.64 -9.71
C PRO A 472 7.21 -19.99 -9.82
N VAL A 473 7.73 -20.96 -9.10
CA VAL A 473 7.20 -22.32 -9.01
C VAL A 473 6.90 -22.58 -7.54
N ALA A 474 5.70 -23.05 -7.23
CA ALA A 474 5.30 -23.38 -5.86
C ALA A 474 6.26 -24.41 -5.24
N GLY A 475 6.62 -24.21 -3.97
CA GLY A 475 7.57 -25.01 -3.21
C GLY A 475 9.04 -24.64 -3.44
N GLU A 476 9.36 -23.73 -4.38
CA GLU A 476 10.74 -23.30 -4.62
C GLU A 476 11.15 -22.11 -3.73
N THR A 477 12.45 -22.00 -3.48
CA THR A 477 13.05 -20.90 -2.73
C THR A 477 13.98 -20.09 -3.62
N TYR A 478 13.79 -18.77 -3.62
CA TYR A 478 14.55 -17.82 -4.42
C TYR A 478 15.43 -16.94 -3.54
N ARG A 479 16.73 -16.87 -3.85
CA ARG A 479 17.69 -16.02 -3.15
C ARG A 479 18.19 -14.91 -4.06
N VAL A 480 17.82 -13.67 -3.73
CA VAL A 480 18.37 -12.48 -4.36
C VAL A 480 19.58 -12.03 -3.53
N ARG A 481 20.75 -11.95 -4.15
CA ARG A 481 22.01 -11.55 -3.50
C ARG A 481 22.54 -10.26 -4.11
N ILE A 482 22.99 -9.33 -3.27
CA ILE A 482 23.56 -8.04 -3.66
C ILE A 482 24.97 -7.90 -3.06
N PRO A 483 26.01 -8.43 -3.73
CA PRO A 483 27.39 -8.34 -3.27
C PRO A 483 27.90 -6.90 -3.26
N GLY A 484 28.65 -6.54 -2.21
CA GLY A 484 29.26 -5.20 -2.11
C GLY A 484 28.25 -4.06 -1.99
N ALA A 485 27.00 -4.37 -1.64
CA ALA A 485 26.02 -3.35 -1.27
C ALA A 485 26.50 -2.63 -0.02
N VAL A 486 26.64 -1.30 -0.11
CA VAL A 486 27.02 -0.45 1.01
C VAL A 486 25.78 0.28 1.46
N ARG A 487 25.44 0.19 2.73
CA ARG A 487 24.28 0.91 3.26
C ARG A 487 24.50 2.42 3.15
N LYS A 488 23.46 3.16 2.76
CA LYS A 488 23.48 4.63 2.83
C LYS A 488 23.35 5.06 4.31
N GLY A 489 24.19 6.00 4.75
CA GLY A 489 24.12 6.57 6.10
C GLY A 489 24.75 5.74 7.23
N SER A 490 25.42 4.62 6.93
CA SER A 490 26.28 3.87 7.88
C SER A 490 27.70 4.40 7.96
#